data_AF-A0A7X9DSX8-F1
#
_entry.id   AF-A0A7X9DSX8-F1
#
_cell.length_a   1.000
_cell.length_b   1.000
_cell.length_c   1.000
_cell.angle_alpha   90.00
_cell.angle_beta   90.00
_cell.angle_gamma   90.00
#
_symmetry.space_group_name_H-M   'P 1'
#
loop_
_entity.id
_entity.type
_entity.pdbx_description
1 polymer ?
#
loop_
_entity_poly.entity_id
_entity_poly.type
_entity_poly.pdbx_seq_one_letter_code
_entity_poly.pdbx_strand_id
1 'polypeptide(L)'
;MKPAPGRLPSLGFVAVILVYAAVAGFFAWGAATPPLDRIFRVTQALRGNDRMRLGADVRALLLRELRDHLALRQALLGEDGIGILSAHQGGWLATPTAWLLRFPDSERVRALRLEVHTAPEHLPFTLTVRGPTFRKRTTVSVPGAIEIALPPPGPEPEIIEVRLGGKRFAPDPSELAVRLSFEEGP
;
A
#
# COMPACT_ATOMS: atom_id res chain seq x y z
N MET A 1 45.99 -35.31 34.05
CA MET A 1 46.05 -33.84 34.21
C MET A 1 44.65 -33.35 34.52
N LYS A 2 44.40 -32.83 35.74
CA LYS A 2 43.11 -32.21 36.07
C LYS A 2 43.09 -30.79 35.47
N PRO A 3 42.02 -30.36 34.78
CA PRO A 3 41.95 -28.99 34.27
C PRO A 3 41.95 -28.03 35.47
N ALA A 4 42.75 -26.96 35.37
CA ALA A 4 42.80 -25.92 36.38
C ALA A 4 41.40 -25.29 36.57
N PRO A 5 41.02 -24.92 37.80
CA PRO A 5 39.72 -24.30 38.06
C PRO A 5 39.61 -23.00 37.25
N GLY A 6 38.52 -22.90 36.49
CA GLY A 6 38.27 -21.80 35.57
C GLY A 6 38.39 -20.45 36.27
N ARG A 7 39.34 -19.63 35.83
CA ARG A 7 39.45 -18.24 36.25
C ARG A 7 38.17 -17.53 35.85
N LEU A 8 37.36 -17.16 36.84
CA LEU A 8 36.20 -16.31 36.61
C LEU A 8 36.67 -15.01 35.94
N PRO A 9 35.94 -14.51 34.92
CA PRO A 9 36.28 -13.26 34.28
C PRO A 9 36.36 -12.15 35.33
N SER A 10 37.33 -11.24 35.18
CA SER A 10 37.47 -10.11 36.09
C SER A 10 36.21 -9.25 36.07
N LEU A 11 35.85 -8.67 37.22
CA LEU A 11 34.67 -7.80 37.34
C LEU A 11 34.66 -6.68 36.28
N GLY A 12 35.84 -6.13 35.97
CA GLY A 12 36.01 -5.13 34.91
C GLY A 12 35.65 -5.65 33.52
N PHE A 13 35.99 -6.90 33.19
CA PHE A 13 35.62 -7.50 31.90
C PHE A 13 34.11 -7.68 31.76
N VAL A 14 33.44 -8.10 32.84
CA VAL A 14 31.97 -8.21 32.87
C VAL A 14 31.30 -6.84 32.71
N ALA A 15 31.81 -5.82 33.39
CA ALA A 15 31.30 -4.45 33.26
C ALA A 15 31.43 -3.92 31.83
N VAL A 16 32.56 -4.15 31.17
CA VAL A 16 32.77 -3.77 29.77
C VAL A 16 31.77 -4.46 28.85
N ILE A 17 31.56 -5.78 29.00
CA ILE A 17 30.57 -6.51 28.19
C ILE A 17 29.16 -5.96 28.39
N LEU A 18 28.76 -5.68 29.64
CA LEU A 18 27.44 -5.11 29.93
C LEU A 18 27.24 -3.74 29.28
N VAL A 19 28.25 -2.88 29.31
CA VAL A 19 28.18 -1.57 28.64
C VAL A 19 28.04 -1.73 27.13
N TYR A 20 28.83 -2.62 26.51
CA TYR A 20 28.71 -2.89 25.07
C TYR A 20 27.35 -3.50 24.70
N ALA A 21 26.82 -4.40 25.52
CA ALA A 21 25.49 -4.97 25.31
C ALA A 21 24.39 -3.90 25.44
N ALA A 22 24.51 -2.99 26.42
CA ALA A 22 23.57 -1.88 26.58
C ALA A 22 23.63 -0.91 25.40
N VAL A 23 24.82 -0.56 24.93
CA VAL A 23 25.02 0.30 23.75
C VAL A 23 24.47 -0.36 22.49
N ALA A 24 24.79 -1.65 22.27
CA ALA A 24 24.25 -2.41 21.14
C ALA A 24 22.71 -2.51 21.21
N GLY A 25 22.14 -2.72 22.40
CA GLY A 25 20.69 -2.72 22.62
C GLY A 25 20.06 -1.36 22.33
N PHE A 26 20.70 -0.26 22.75
CA PHE A 26 20.25 1.09 22.47
C PHE A 26 20.25 1.38 20.96
N PHE A 27 21.30 1.00 20.24
CA PHE A 27 21.35 1.15 18.78
C PHE A 27 20.35 0.23 18.07
N ALA A 28 20.17 -1.00 18.52
CA ALA A 28 19.17 -1.90 17.97
C ALA A 28 17.74 -1.37 18.19
N TRP A 29 17.48 -0.76 19.35
CA TRP A 29 16.22 -0.10 19.66
C TRP A 29 16.01 1.16 18.79
N GLY A 30 17.03 2.02 18.65
CA GLY A 30 16.96 3.19 17.77
C GLY A 30 16.87 2.86 16.27
N ALA A 31 17.43 1.72 15.86
CA ALA A 31 17.33 1.20 14.49
C ALA A 31 16.04 0.42 14.22
N ALA A 32 15.30 0.03 15.26
CA ALA A 32 13.96 -0.53 15.13
C ALA A 32 13.00 0.57 14.65
N THR A 33 12.96 0.77 13.33
CA THR A 33 12.02 1.70 12.71
C THR A 33 10.60 1.38 13.16
N PRO A 34 9.89 2.32 13.80
CA PRO A 34 8.55 2.07 14.26
C PRO A 34 7.66 1.70 13.06
N PRO A 35 6.67 0.80 13.25
CA PRO A 35 5.76 0.37 12.18
C PRO A 35 5.16 1.54 11.39
N LEU A 36 4.84 2.63 12.08
CA LEU A 36 4.32 3.87 11.52
C LEU A 36 5.28 4.55 10.52
N ASP A 37 6.57 4.63 10.83
CA ASP A 37 7.58 5.18 9.90
C ASP A 37 7.70 4.32 8.65
N ARG A 38 7.56 3.01 8.79
CA ARG A 38 7.58 2.09 7.66
C ARG A 38 6.36 2.27 6.77
N ILE A 39 5.17 2.45 7.35
CA ILE A 39 3.94 2.79 6.62
C ILE A 39 4.10 4.13 5.89
N PHE A 40 4.64 5.14 6.57
CA PHE A 40 4.86 6.44 5.96
C PHE A 40 5.82 6.35 4.76
N ARG A 41 6.95 5.66 4.91
CA ARG A 41 7.89 5.45 3.80
C ARG A 41 7.26 4.67 2.64
N VAL A 42 6.47 3.64 2.92
CA VAL A 42 5.78 2.86 1.89
C VAL A 42 4.75 3.73 1.17
N THR A 43 3.91 4.47 1.88
CA THR A 43 2.92 5.36 1.27
C THR A 43 3.59 6.47 0.45
N GLN A 44 4.68 7.05 0.92
CA GLN A 44 5.49 7.99 0.14
C GLN A 44 6.09 7.35 -1.11
N ALA A 45 6.62 6.13 -0.99
CA ALA A 45 7.18 5.43 -2.13
C ALA A 45 6.13 5.00 -3.16
N LEU A 46 4.91 4.63 -2.71
CA LEU A 46 3.76 4.37 -3.58
C LEU A 46 3.24 5.65 -4.26
N ARG A 47 3.48 6.81 -3.66
CA ARG A 47 3.21 8.12 -4.26
C ARG A 47 4.26 8.58 -5.26
N GLY A 48 5.48 8.06 -5.18
CA GLY A 48 6.60 8.53 -6.01
C GLY A 48 7.10 7.55 -7.07
N ASN A 49 6.63 6.30 -7.11
CA ASN A 49 7.27 5.28 -7.95
C ASN A 49 6.31 4.29 -8.61
N ASP A 50 6.32 4.28 -9.95
CA ASP A 50 5.52 3.44 -10.85
C ASP A 50 5.71 1.94 -10.74
N ARG A 51 6.79 1.47 -10.11
CA ARG A 51 7.17 0.05 -10.13
C ARG A 51 7.13 -0.63 -8.78
N MET A 52 6.75 0.09 -7.73
CA MET A 52 6.71 -0.51 -6.41
C MET A 52 5.51 -1.45 -6.28
N ARG A 53 5.79 -2.75 -6.37
CA ARG A 53 4.85 -3.80 -5.98
C ARG A 53 4.78 -3.81 -4.45
N LEU A 54 3.59 -3.70 -3.87
CA LEU A 54 3.42 -4.02 -2.45
C LEU A 54 3.70 -5.52 -2.26
N GLY A 55 4.83 -5.83 -1.65
CA GLY A 55 5.17 -7.18 -1.18
C GLY A 55 4.19 -7.66 -0.09
N ALA A 56 4.06 -8.97 0.06
CA ALA A 56 3.10 -9.58 1.00
C ALA A 56 3.30 -9.07 2.45
N ASP A 57 4.55 -8.93 2.89
CA ASP A 57 4.89 -8.46 4.24
C ASP A 57 4.42 -7.01 4.48
N VAL A 58 4.56 -6.16 3.47
CA VAL A 58 4.16 -4.75 3.54
C VAL A 58 2.64 -4.63 3.55
N ARG A 59 1.94 -5.47 2.77
CA ARG A 59 0.47 -5.54 2.80
C ARG A 59 -0.01 -5.96 4.18
N ALA A 60 0.57 -7.03 4.74
CA ALA A 60 0.20 -7.52 6.06
C ALA A 60 0.45 -6.47 7.14
N LEU A 61 1.58 -5.76 7.07
CA LEU A 61 1.89 -4.65 7.98
C LEU A 61 0.84 -3.53 7.88
N LEU A 62 0.56 -3.05 6.66
CA LEU A 62 -0.43 -1.98 6.44
C LEU A 62 -1.80 -2.37 6.98
N LEU A 63 -2.27 -3.57 6.65
CA LEU A 63 -3.57 -4.07 7.09
C LEU A 63 -3.66 -4.20 8.62
N ARG A 64 -2.61 -4.73 9.25
CA ARG A 64 -2.57 -4.90 10.71
C ARG A 64 -2.59 -3.54 11.42
N GLU A 65 -1.68 -2.66 11.06
CA GLU A 65 -1.50 -1.39 11.78
C GLU A 65 -2.70 -0.44 11.54
N LEU A 66 -3.32 -0.47 10.35
CA LEU A 66 -4.51 0.35 10.08
C LEU A 66 -5.78 -0.20 10.73
N ARG A 67 -5.82 -1.50 11.05
CA ARG A 67 -6.87 -2.09 11.87
C ARG A 67 -6.73 -1.65 13.33
N ASP A 68 -5.52 -1.62 13.83
CA ASP A 68 -5.24 -1.33 15.24
C ASP A 68 -5.23 0.19 15.53
N HIS A 69 -5.09 1.04 14.51
CA HIS A 69 -5.02 2.51 14.63
C HIS A 69 -6.10 3.24 13.83
N LEU A 70 -7.28 3.43 14.42
CA LEU A 70 -8.43 4.11 13.79
C LEU A 70 -8.11 5.54 13.29
N ALA A 71 -7.34 6.33 14.05
CA ALA A 71 -6.99 7.69 13.65
C ALA A 71 -6.14 7.72 12.36
N LEU A 72 -5.22 6.77 12.20
CA LEU A 72 -4.40 6.65 11.00
C LEU A 72 -5.25 6.23 9.80
N ARG A 73 -6.19 5.31 10.03
CA ARG A 73 -7.16 4.88 9.04
C ARG A 73 -8.00 6.04 8.52
N GLN A 74 -8.58 6.84 9.42
CA GLN A 74 -9.37 8.02 9.06
C GLN A 74 -8.53 9.07 8.32
N ALA A 75 -7.28 9.29 8.73
CA ALA A 75 -6.37 10.21 8.05
C ALA A 75 -6.02 9.77 6.61
N LEU A 76 -6.04 8.46 6.33
CA LEU A 76 -5.71 7.91 5.01
C LEU A 76 -6.93 7.69 4.10
N LEU A 77 -8.07 7.30 4.65
CA LEU A 77 -9.25 6.88 3.90
C LEU A 77 -10.45 7.80 4.03
N GLY A 78 -10.41 8.77 4.96
CA GLY A 78 -11.59 9.56 5.30
C GLY A 78 -12.67 8.71 5.97
N GLU A 79 -13.94 9.08 5.75
CA GLU A 79 -15.10 8.44 6.39
C GLU A 79 -15.64 7.24 5.61
N ASP A 80 -15.32 7.11 4.31
CA ASP A 80 -15.93 6.12 3.41
C ASP A 80 -15.38 4.70 3.58
N GLY A 81 -14.37 4.53 4.45
CA GLY A 81 -13.73 3.24 4.72
C GLY A 81 -12.99 2.64 3.53
N ILE A 82 -12.88 3.36 2.41
CA ILE A 82 -12.14 3.00 1.21
C ILE A 82 -11.37 4.22 0.68
N GLY A 83 -10.17 4.01 0.18
CA GLY A 83 -9.32 5.09 -0.29
C GLY A 83 -8.19 4.62 -1.20
N ILE A 84 -7.62 5.55 -1.95
CA ILE A 84 -6.51 5.30 -2.87
C ILE A 84 -5.19 5.58 -2.13
N LEU A 85 -4.29 4.59 -2.11
CA LEU A 85 -2.98 4.66 -1.43
C LEU A 85 -1.85 5.17 -2.33
N SER A 86 -1.97 5.01 -3.65
CA SER A 86 -0.93 5.32 -4.64
C SER A 86 -0.87 6.80 -5.02
N ALA A 87 0.13 7.16 -5.83
CA ALA A 87 0.30 8.47 -6.43
C ALA A 87 -0.97 8.97 -7.14
N HIS A 88 -1.65 9.91 -6.50
CA HIS A 88 -2.77 10.62 -7.10
C HIS A 88 -2.83 12.07 -6.65
N GLN A 89 -3.38 12.93 -7.50
CA GLN A 89 -3.91 14.23 -7.11
C GLN A 89 -5.36 14.29 -7.58
N GLY A 90 -6.32 14.47 -6.67
CA GLY A 90 -7.75 14.56 -7.02
C GLY A 90 -8.33 13.30 -7.71
N GLY A 91 -7.74 12.13 -7.45
CA GLY A 91 -8.12 10.85 -8.08
C GLY A 91 -7.42 10.56 -9.42
N TRP A 92 -6.66 11.51 -9.98
CA TRP A 92 -5.91 11.30 -11.22
C TRP A 92 -4.73 10.36 -11.00
N LEU A 93 -4.64 9.34 -11.85
CA LEU A 93 -3.56 8.36 -11.83
C LEU A 93 -2.30 8.95 -12.43
N ALA A 94 -1.24 9.03 -11.62
CA ALA A 94 0.09 9.37 -12.11
C ALA A 94 0.85 8.15 -12.67
N THR A 95 0.40 6.95 -12.30
CA THR A 95 1.09 5.70 -12.61
C THR A 95 0.10 4.68 -13.21
N PRO A 96 0.56 3.70 -14.00
CA PRO A 96 -0.31 2.64 -14.54
C PRO A 96 -0.88 1.69 -13.48
N THR A 97 -0.44 1.79 -12.22
CA THR A 97 -0.87 0.90 -11.13
C THR A 97 -1.27 1.71 -9.91
N ALA A 98 -2.55 1.63 -9.55
CA ALA A 98 -3.07 2.15 -8.31
C ALA A 98 -3.38 1.05 -7.30
N TRP A 99 -3.22 1.43 -6.03
CA TRP A 99 -3.50 0.57 -4.90
C TRP A 99 -4.61 1.21 -4.10
N LEU A 100 -5.69 0.47 -3.87
CA LEU A 100 -6.80 0.89 -3.05
C LEU A 100 -6.77 0.09 -1.75
N LEU A 101 -7.17 0.72 -0.66
CA LEU A 101 -7.39 0.07 0.61
C LEU A 101 -8.88 0.14 0.94
N ARG A 102 -9.46 -1.00 1.31
CA ARG A 102 -10.88 -1.13 1.61
C ARG A 102 -11.08 -1.83 2.95
N PHE A 103 -11.93 -1.28 3.80
CA PHE A 103 -12.31 -1.86 5.09
C PHE A 103 -13.73 -2.44 5.08
N PRO A 104 -14.07 -3.31 6.05
CA PRO A 104 -15.39 -3.97 6.12
C PRO A 104 -16.59 -3.01 6.17
N ASP A 105 -16.41 -1.81 6.72
CA ASP A 105 -17.44 -0.78 6.86
C ASP A 105 -17.64 0.09 5.62
N SER A 106 -16.91 -0.16 4.51
CA SER A 106 -17.07 0.57 3.25
C SER A 106 -18.27 0.08 2.42
N GLU A 107 -19.34 -0.40 3.05
CA GLU A 107 -20.48 -1.03 2.36
C GLU A 107 -21.21 -0.09 1.41
N ARG A 108 -21.13 1.21 1.68
CA ARG A 108 -21.73 2.26 0.84
C ARG A 108 -21.09 2.31 -0.55
N VAL A 109 -19.79 2.02 -0.68
CA VAL A 109 -19.10 2.06 -1.96
C VAL A 109 -19.31 0.75 -2.73
N ARG A 110 -20.04 0.83 -3.85
CA ARG A 110 -20.41 -0.33 -4.66
C ARG A 110 -19.67 -0.41 -5.99
N ALA A 111 -19.10 0.68 -6.48
CA ALA A 111 -18.37 0.68 -7.74
C ALA A 111 -17.14 1.58 -7.72
N LEU A 112 -16.17 1.21 -8.56
CA LEU A 112 -15.08 2.06 -8.99
C LEU A 112 -15.48 2.72 -10.29
N ARG A 113 -15.50 4.05 -10.30
CA ARG A 113 -15.71 4.83 -11.51
C ARG A 113 -14.37 5.32 -12.03
N LEU A 114 -14.12 5.07 -13.31
CA LEU A 114 -12.93 5.51 -14.03
C LEU A 114 -13.36 6.50 -15.10
N GLU A 115 -12.90 7.75 -14.98
CA GLU A 115 -13.07 8.76 -16.02
C GLU A 115 -11.80 8.73 -16.90
N VAL A 116 -11.95 8.27 -18.13
CA VAL A 116 -10.86 8.07 -19.08
C VAL A 116 -10.84 9.23 -20.08
N HIS A 117 -9.81 10.06 -19.98
CA HIS A 117 -9.54 11.18 -20.88
C HIS A 117 -8.30 10.96 -21.77
N THR A 118 -7.78 9.73 -21.77
CA THR A 118 -6.62 9.32 -22.56
C THR A 118 -6.81 9.56 -24.06
N ALA A 119 -5.76 10.01 -24.76
CA ALA A 119 -5.79 10.22 -26.21
C ALA A 119 -6.05 8.91 -26.99
N PRO A 120 -6.73 8.96 -28.15
CA PRO A 120 -7.12 7.77 -28.92
C PRO A 120 -5.98 6.82 -29.31
N GLU A 121 -4.77 7.35 -29.46
CA GLU A 121 -3.56 6.59 -29.82
C GLU A 121 -3.04 5.64 -28.74
N HIS A 122 -3.46 5.84 -27.48
CA HIS A 122 -3.16 4.93 -26.36
C HIS A 122 -4.30 3.93 -26.10
N LEU A 123 -5.37 3.99 -26.89
CA LEU A 123 -6.46 3.01 -26.87
C LEU A 123 -6.22 1.93 -27.95
N PRO A 124 -6.69 0.68 -27.73
CA PRO A 124 -7.32 0.20 -26.51
C PRO A 124 -6.31 -0.17 -25.41
N PHE A 125 -6.75 -0.13 -24.17
CA PHE A 125 -6.00 -0.67 -23.04
C PHE A 125 -6.80 -1.65 -22.19
N THR A 126 -6.10 -2.53 -21.49
CA THR A 126 -6.67 -3.42 -20.50
C THR A 126 -6.66 -2.75 -19.13
N LEU A 127 -7.81 -2.73 -18.46
CA LEU A 127 -7.95 -2.40 -17.06
C LEU A 127 -8.19 -3.68 -16.26
N THR A 128 -7.36 -3.93 -15.27
CA THR A 128 -7.50 -5.07 -14.35
C THR A 128 -7.70 -4.55 -12.93
N VAL A 129 -8.82 -4.91 -12.32
CA VAL A 129 -9.08 -4.68 -10.89
C VAL A 129 -8.98 -6.03 -10.19
N ARG A 130 -8.12 -6.13 -9.19
CA ARG A 130 -7.83 -7.38 -8.48
C ARG A 130 -7.85 -7.15 -6.98
N GLY A 131 -8.80 -7.77 -6.30
CA GLY A 131 -8.77 -7.93 -4.84
C GLY A 131 -8.27 -9.33 -4.44
N PRO A 132 -8.39 -9.68 -3.15
CA PRO A 132 -8.05 -11.01 -2.63
C PRO A 132 -8.96 -12.10 -3.20
N THR A 133 -10.26 -11.82 -3.29
CA THR A 133 -11.30 -12.81 -3.67
C THR A 133 -11.86 -12.59 -5.07
N PHE A 134 -11.50 -11.50 -5.75
CA PHE A 134 -12.07 -11.17 -7.05
C PHE A 134 -11.02 -10.62 -8.02
N ARG A 135 -11.27 -10.85 -9.31
CA ARG A 135 -10.51 -10.26 -10.39
C ARG A 135 -11.44 -9.92 -11.54
N LYS A 136 -11.47 -8.65 -11.93
CA LYS A 136 -12.24 -8.15 -13.06
C LYS A 136 -11.27 -7.56 -14.09
N ARG A 137 -11.41 -7.96 -15.35
CA ARG A 137 -10.62 -7.46 -16.46
C ARG A 137 -11.57 -6.88 -17.48
N THR A 138 -11.33 -5.65 -17.90
CA THR A 138 -12.10 -4.99 -18.96
C THR A 138 -11.14 -4.35 -19.97
N THR A 139 -11.59 -4.24 -21.22
CA THR A 139 -10.85 -3.54 -22.27
C THR A 139 -11.53 -2.20 -22.49
N VAL A 140 -10.75 -1.13 -22.36
CA VAL A 140 -11.17 0.24 -22.61
C VAL A 140 -10.77 0.59 -24.03
N SER A 141 -11.76 0.81 -24.89
CA SER A 141 -11.56 1.10 -26.31
C SER A 141 -11.96 2.53 -26.69
N VAL A 142 -12.70 3.23 -25.83
CA VAL A 142 -13.18 4.59 -26.05
C VAL A 142 -12.95 5.44 -24.79
N PRO A 143 -12.67 6.75 -24.92
CA PRO A 143 -12.71 7.67 -23.78
C PRO A 143 -14.11 7.76 -23.18
N GLY A 144 -14.20 8.09 -21.89
CA GLY A 144 -15.46 8.22 -21.16
C GLY A 144 -15.43 7.63 -19.76
N ALA A 145 -16.59 7.57 -19.12
CA ALA A 145 -16.76 6.97 -17.81
C ALA A 145 -16.96 5.45 -17.91
N ILE A 146 -16.24 4.70 -17.10
CA ILE A 146 -16.37 3.25 -16.96
C ILE A 146 -16.60 2.92 -15.50
N GLU A 147 -17.64 2.15 -15.24
CA GLU A 147 -17.96 1.66 -13.91
C GLU A 147 -17.57 0.19 -13.75
N ILE A 148 -16.88 -0.10 -12.66
CA ILE A 148 -16.52 -1.44 -12.25
C ILE A 148 -17.17 -1.72 -10.92
N ALA A 149 -18.26 -2.48 -10.95
CA ALA A 149 -18.87 -3.02 -9.74
C ALA A 149 -17.83 -3.76 -8.89
N LEU A 150 -17.76 -3.39 -7.62
CA LEU A 150 -17.00 -4.03 -6.58
C LEU A 150 -17.88 -5.05 -5.84
N PRO A 151 -17.37 -6.24 -5.49
CA PRO A 151 -18.10 -7.13 -4.61
C PRO A 151 -18.27 -6.48 -3.23
N PRO A 152 -19.23 -6.93 -2.39
CA PRO A 152 -19.33 -6.44 -1.01
C PRO A 152 -17.99 -6.63 -0.27
N PRO A 153 -17.67 -5.74 0.69
CA PRO A 153 -16.44 -5.86 1.45
C PRO A 153 -16.44 -7.15 2.28
N GLY A 154 -15.26 -7.75 2.44
CA GLY A 154 -15.06 -8.92 3.30
C GLY A 154 -14.99 -8.55 4.79
N PRO A 155 -14.88 -9.55 5.68
CA PRO A 155 -14.75 -9.32 7.13
C PRO A 155 -13.38 -8.76 7.55
N GLU A 156 -12.37 -8.88 6.68
CA GLU A 156 -11.01 -8.39 6.89
C GLU A 156 -10.73 -7.22 5.93
N PRO A 157 -9.90 -6.25 6.32
CA PRO A 157 -9.47 -5.19 5.42
C PRO A 157 -8.64 -5.77 4.28
N GLU A 158 -8.75 -5.16 3.10
CA GLU A 158 -8.15 -5.68 1.88
C GLU A 158 -7.53 -4.61 1.00
N ILE A 159 -6.52 -5.02 0.24
CA ILE A 159 -5.85 -4.16 -0.74
C ILE A 159 -6.27 -4.60 -2.14
N ILE A 160 -6.83 -3.67 -2.91
CA ILE A 160 -7.26 -3.87 -4.29
C ILE A 160 -6.23 -3.23 -5.22
N GLU A 161 -5.74 -3.99 -6.18
CA GLU A 161 -4.84 -3.53 -7.24
C GLU A 161 -5.68 -3.10 -8.45
N VAL A 162 -5.51 -1.86 -8.91
CA VAL A 162 -6.04 -1.36 -10.17
C VAL A 162 -4.87 -1.17 -11.12
N ARG A 163 -4.84 -1.93 -12.20
CA ARG A 163 -3.72 -1.94 -13.14
C ARG A 163 -4.18 -1.69 -14.57
N LEU A 164 -3.56 -0.69 -15.18
CA LEU A 164 -3.63 -0.36 -16.60
C LEU A 164 -2.53 -1.11 -17.34
N GLY A 165 -2.91 -1.82 -18.40
CA GLY A 165 -2.00 -2.60 -19.25
C GLY A 165 -2.27 -2.32 -20.71
N GLY A 166 -1.26 -1.90 -21.46
CA GLY A 166 -1.37 -1.53 -22.87
C GLY A 166 0.00 -1.29 -23.49
N LYS A 167 0.05 -1.09 -24.80
CA LYS A 167 1.32 -1.04 -25.55
C LYS A 167 2.20 0.17 -25.21
N ARG A 168 1.67 1.25 -24.63
CA ARG A 168 2.42 2.46 -24.23
C ARG A 168 1.68 3.24 -23.14
N PHE A 169 1.76 2.77 -21.90
CA PHE A 169 1.57 3.67 -20.76
C PHE A 169 2.96 3.94 -20.20
N ALA A 170 3.57 5.04 -20.66
CA ALA A 170 4.70 5.57 -19.93
C ALA A 170 4.18 6.07 -18.57
N PRO A 171 5.03 6.04 -17.55
CA PRO A 171 4.76 6.68 -16.27
C PRO A 171 4.78 8.21 -16.42
N ASP A 172 3.80 8.76 -17.13
CA ASP A 172 3.58 10.19 -17.23
C ASP A 172 2.10 10.47 -16.92
N PRO A 173 1.79 11.24 -15.85
CA PRO A 173 0.42 11.66 -15.52
C PRO A 173 -0.29 12.35 -16.69
N SER A 174 0.47 12.98 -17.59
CA SER A 174 -0.04 13.68 -18.78
C SER A 174 -0.54 12.72 -19.86
N GLU A 175 0.03 11.52 -19.95
CA GLU A 175 -0.37 10.49 -20.92
C GLU A 175 -1.51 9.61 -20.40
N LEU A 176 -1.52 9.34 -19.09
CA LEU A 176 -2.50 8.43 -18.49
C LEU A 176 -3.90 9.04 -18.46
N ALA A 177 -4.05 10.30 -18.05
CA ALA A 177 -5.33 11.03 -18.02
C ALA A 177 -6.55 10.16 -17.61
N VAL A 178 -6.36 9.32 -16.58
CA VAL A 178 -7.42 8.50 -15.99
C VAL A 178 -7.65 8.96 -14.56
N ARG A 179 -8.90 9.23 -14.21
CA ARG A 179 -9.30 9.58 -12.85
C ARG A 179 -10.08 8.43 -12.22
N LEU A 180 -9.69 8.03 -11.01
CA LEU A 180 -10.41 7.09 -10.17
C LEU A 180 -11.29 7.85 -9.17
N SER A 181 -12.54 7.44 -9.07
CA SER A 181 -13.45 7.83 -8.00
C SER A 181 -14.26 6.64 -7.51
N PHE A 182 -14.85 6.80 -6.32
CA PHE A 182 -15.75 5.82 -5.73
C PHE A 182 -17.18 6.25 -5.99
N GLU A 183 -18.04 5.28 -6.27
CA GLU A 183 -19.46 5.50 -6.44
C GLU A 183 -20.24 4.77 -5.35
N GLU A 184 -21.07 5.54 -4.66
CA GLU A 184 -21.95 5.03 -3.62
C GLU A 184 -23.15 4.32 -4.25
N GLY A 185 -23.54 3.20 -3.67
CA GLY A 185 -24.81 2.56 -3.98
C GLY A 185 -25.99 3.28 -3.30
N PRO A 186 -27.21 3.15 -3.83
CA PRO A 186 -28.43 3.57 -3.14
C PRO A 186 -28.67 2.80 -1.83
#